data_AF-A0A315WB69-F1
#
_entry.id   AF-A0A315WB69-F1
#
_cell.length_a   1.000
_cell.length_b   1.000
_cell.length_c   1.000
_cell.angle_alpha   90.00
_cell.angle_beta   90.00
_cell.angle_gamma   90.00
#
_symmetry.space_group_name_H-M   'P 1'
#
loop_
_entity.id
_entity.type
_entity.pdbx_description
1 polymer ?
#
loop_
_entity_poly.entity_id
_entity_poly.type
_entity_poly.pdbx_seq_one_letter_code
_entity_poly.pdbx_strand_id
1 'polypeptide(L)'
;MPRVVPDQRSKFENEEFFRKLSRECEIKYTGFRDRPHEERQARFQNACRDGRSEVAFVATGTNLSLQFFPANLHGDQRQVPSREYVDFERETGK
;
A
#
# COMPACT_ATOMS: atom_id res chain seq x y z
N MET A 1 -14.01 22.13 -1.95
CA MET A 1 -13.53 21.91 -0.57
C MET A 1 -12.02 21.71 -0.58
N PRO A 2 -11.25 22.36 0.29
CA PRO A 2 -9.81 22.10 0.42
C PRO A 2 -9.56 20.67 0.91
N ARG A 3 -8.59 19.97 0.31
CA ARG A 3 -8.20 18.60 0.71
C ARG A 3 -7.28 18.59 1.94
N VAL A 4 -6.74 19.75 2.30
CA VAL A 4 -5.74 19.93 3.35
C VAL A 4 -6.38 20.69 4.51
N VAL A 5 -6.25 20.13 5.71
CA VAL A 5 -6.63 20.82 6.96
C VAL A 5 -5.50 21.72 7.45
N PRO A 6 -5.78 22.78 8.22
CA PRO A 6 -4.75 23.73 8.68
C PRO A 6 -3.59 23.08 9.45
N ASP A 7 -3.87 22.10 10.32
CA ASP A 7 -2.86 21.35 11.06
C ASP A 7 -2.95 19.85 10.75
N GLN A 8 -2.32 19.46 9.65
CA GLN A 8 -2.29 18.07 9.17
C GLN A 8 -1.59 17.14 10.16
N ARG A 9 -0.52 17.63 10.80
CA ARG A 9 0.25 16.87 11.77
C ARG A 9 -0.62 16.54 12.98
N SER A 10 -1.28 17.53 13.57
CA SER A 10 -2.17 17.31 14.70
C SER A 10 -3.33 16.38 14.35
N LYS A 11 -3.95 16.52 13.16
CA LYS A 11 -5.00 15.59 12.72
C LYS A 11 -4.48 14.15 12.64
N PHE A 12 -3.32 13.93 12.03
CA PHE A 12 -2.70 12.60 11.92
C PHE A 12 -2.31 12.02 13.29
N GLU A 13 -1.76 12.84 14.17
CA GLU A 13 -1.26 12.41 15.49
C GLU A 13 -2.38 12.21 16.52
N ASN A 14 -3.51 12.91 16.41
CA ASN A 14 -4.56 12.93 17.45
C ASN A 14 -5.86 12.20 17.06
N GLU A 15 -6.24 12.11 15.79
CA GLU A 15 -7.44 11.36 15.41
C GLU A 15 -7.24 9.86 15.63
N GLU A 16 -8.19 9.23 16.33
CA GLU A 16 -8.10 7.83 16.73
C GLU A 16 -7.89 6.87 15.55
N PHE A 17 -8.53 7.17 14.42
CA PHE A 17 -8.38 6.38 13.20
C PHE A 17 -6.94 6.41 12.67
N PHE A 18 -6.34 7.59 12.52
CA PHE A 18 -4.94 7.71 12.07
C PHE A 18 -3.98 7.14 13.11
N ARG A 19 -4.22 7.34 14.42
CA ARG A 19 -3.40 6.75 15.48
C ARG A 19 -3.40 5.23 15.48
N LYS A 20 -4.51 4.60 15.12
CA LYS A 20 -4.62 3.14 14.97
C LYS A 20 -3.84 2.65 13.74
N LEU A 21 -3.93 3.37 12.62
CA LEU A 21 -3.29 3.00 11.36
C LEU A 21 -1.79 3.36 11.28
N SER A 22 -1.32 4.34 12.05
CA SER A 22 0.06 4.82 12.01
C SER A 22 1.05 3.92 12.76
N ARG A 23 0.54 2.97 13.55
CA ARG A 23 1.34 1.99 14.28
C ARG A 23 1.58 0.75 13.41
N GLU A 24 2.73 0.13 13.60
CA GLU A 24 3.00 -1.20 13.02
C GLU A 24 1.91 -2.18 13.47
N CYS A 25 1.30 -2.84 12.49
CA CYS A 25 0.27 -3.84 12.74
C CYS A 25 0.21 -4.82 11.56
N GLU A 26 -0.52 -5.92 11.78
CA GLU A 26 -0.69 -6.96 10.77
C GLU A 26 -1.44 -6.42 9.55
N ILE A 27 -0.89 -6.68 8.36
CA ILE A 27 -1.52 -6.38 7.08
C ILE A 27 -1.69 -7.67 6.27
N LYS A 28 -2.73 -7.71 5.44
CA LYS A 28 -3.00 -8.86 4.54
C LYS A 28 -3.25 -8.39 3.12
N TYR A 29 -2.73 -9.15 2.16
CA TYR A 29 -3.11 -9.01 0.77
C TYR A 29 -4.57 -9.44 0.57
N THR A 30 -5.38 -8.56 -0.03
CA THR A 30 -6.83 -8.77 -0.20
C THR A 30 -7.25 -9.06 -1.64
N GLY A 31 -6.33 -9.01 -2.60
CA GLY A 31 -6.63 -9.37 -3.99
C GLY A 31 -6.83 -10.87 -4.20
N PHE A 32 -7.64 -11.20 -5.22
CA PHE A 32 -7.87 -12.56 -5.74
C PHE A 32 -8.19 -13.61 -4.66
N ARG A 33 -9.04 -13.29 -3.68
CA ARG A 33 -9.37 -14.18 -2.54
C ARG A 33 -10.02 -15.51 -2.96
N ASP A 34 -10.59 -15.55 -4.16
CA ASP A 34 -11.19 -16.72 -4.81
C ASP A 34 -10.15 -17.68 -5.42
N ARG A 35 -8.88 -17.28 -5.50
CA ARG A 35 -7.81 -18.05 -6.16
C ARG A 35 -6.95 -18.86 -5.17
N PRO A 36 -6.29 -19.93 -5.64
CA PRO A 36 -5.32 -20.69 -4.84
C PRO A 36 -4.20 -19.82 -4.29
N HIS A 37 -3.65 -20.19 -3.13
CA HIS A 37 -2.64 -19.38 -2.44
C HIS A 37 -1.40 -19.07 -3.30
N GLU A 38 -0.89 -20.07 -4.01
CA GLU A 38 0.27 -19.93 -4.91
C GLU A 38 0.00 -18.92 -6.04
N GLU A 39 -1.17 -19.00 -6.67
CA GLU A 39 -1.58 -18.03 -7.70
C GLU A 39 -1.68 -16.62 -7.11
N ARG A 40 -2.20 -16.48 -5.89
CA ARG A 40 -2.30 -15.19 -5.20
C ARG A 40 -0.93 -14.60 -4.89
N GLN A 41 0.04 -15.41 -4.47
CA GLN A 41 1.41 -14.97 -4.24
C GLN A 41 2.04 -14.42 -5.54
N ALA A 42 1.95 -15.17 -6.63
CA ALA A 42 2.47 -14.75 -7.93
C ALA A 42 1.79 -13.46 -8.42
N ARG A 43 0.47 -13.34 -8.28
CA ARG A 43 -0.29 -12.13 -8.64
C ARG A 43 0.08 -10.93 -7.79
N PHE A 44 0.27 -11.11 -6.48
CA PHE A 44 0.73 -10.04 -5.59
C PHE A 44 2.10 -9.53 -6.01
N GLN A 45 3.08 -10.42 -6.22
CA GLN A 45 4.41 -10.03 -6.67
C GLN A 45 4.37 -9.28 -8.01
N ASN A 46 3.57 -9.76 -8.97
CA ASN A 46 3.41 -9.11 -10.27
C ASN A 46 2.74 -7.74 -10.13
N ALA A 47 1.70 -7.60 -9.30
CA ALA A 47 1.07 -6.31 -9.04
C ALA A 47 2.05 -5.31 -8.41
N CYS A 48 2.88 -5.76 -7.46
CA CYS A 48 3.95 -4.93 -6.89
C CYS A 48 4.98 -4.53 -7.95
N ARG A 49 5.36 -5.40 -8.89
CA ARG A 49 6.22 -5.05 -10.05
C ARG A 49 5.54 -4.08 -11.02
N ASP A 50 4.21 -4.08 -11.07
CA ASP A 50 3.42 -3.08 -11.79
C ASP A 50 3.20 -1.79 -10.97
N GLY A 51 3.76 -1.72 -9.75
CA GLY A 51 3.68 -0.56 -8.86
C GLY A 51 2.32 -0.35 -8.21
N ARG A 52 1.55 -1.41 -7.95
CA ARG A 52 0.25 -1.33 -7.27
C ARG A 52 -0.03 -2.53 -6.37
N SER A 53 -0.82 -2.34 -5.33
CA SER A 53 -1.32 -3.46 -4.54
C SER A 53 -2.58 -3.12 -3.75
N GLU A 54 -3.30 -4.15 -3.34
CA GLU A 54 -4.48 -4.05 -2.49
C GLU A 54 -4.22 -4.79 -1.18
N VAL A 55 -4.21 -4.03 -0.08
CA VAL A 55 -3.90 -4.54 1.25
C VAL A 55 -4.95 -4.08 2.25
N ALA A 56 -5.12 -4.85 3.32
CA ALA A 56 -5.94 -4.47 4.45
C ALA A 56 -5.14 -4.46 5.74
N PHE A 57 -5.38 -3.44 6.55
CA PHE A 57 -4.98 -3.40 7.95
C PHE A 57 -5.91 -4.30 8.77
N VAL A 58 -5.38 -5.37 9.35
CA VAL A 58 -6.19 -6.35 10.10
C VAL A 58 -6.81 -5.72 11.34
N ALA A 59 -6.09 -4.82 12.01
CA ALA A 59 -6.52 -4.18 13.25
C ALA A 59 -7.81 -3.34 13.10
N THR A 60 -8.04 -2.76 11.92
CA THR A 60 -9.18 -1.86 11.66
C THR A 60 -10.12 -2.37 10.57
N GLY A 61 -9.73 -3.40 9.81
CA GLY A 61 -10.44 -3.84 8.62
C GLY A 61 -10.37 -2.84 7.46
N THR A 62 -9.48 -1.86 7.52
CA THR A 62 -9.34 -0.81 6.50
C THR A 62 -8.62 -1.36 5.27
N ASN A 63 -9.26 -1.31 4.11
CA ASN A 63 -8.66 -1.68 2.83
C ASN A 63 -8.06 -0.45 2.15
N LEU A 64 -6.85 -0.59 1.62
CA LEU A 64 -6.16 0.41 0.84
C LEU A 64 -5.76 -0.16 -0.52
N SER A 65 -6.07 0.57 -1.58
CA SER A 65 -5.46 0.40 -2.89
C SER A 65 -4.29 1.38 -2.98
N LEU A 66 -3.08 0.84 -3.09
CA LEU A 66 -1.83 1.61 -3.07
C LEU A 66 -1.21 1.65 -4.46
N GLN A 67 -0.55 2.77 -4.74
CA GLN A 67 0.26 2.98 -5.93
C GLN A 67 1.66 3.39 -5.51
N PHE A 68 2.67 2.72 -6.06
CA PHE A 68 4.07 2.78 -5.66
C PHE A 68 4.91 3.54 -6.69
N PHE A 69 4.47 4.75 -7.03
CA PHE A 69 5.18 5.66 -7.93
C PHE A 69 5.29 7.04 -7.27
N PRO A 70 6.31 7.82 -7.60
CA PRO A 70 6.40 9.20 -7.12
C PRO A 70 5.22 10.02 -7.64
N ALA A 71 4.69 10.90 -6.79
CA ALA A 71 3.44 11.64 -7.06
C ALA A 71 3.49 12.58 -8.27
N ASN A 72 4.69 12.94 -8.74
CA ASN A 72 4.91 13.79 -9.91
C ASN A 72 4.91 13.01 -11.25
N LEU A 73 4.93 11.67 -11.22
CA LEU A 73 4.88 10.84 -12.42
C LEU A 73 3.43 10.71 -12.91
N HIS A 74 3.03 11.63 -13.79
CA HIS A 74 1.77 11.55 -14.55
C HIS A 74 2.11 11.12 -15.98
N GLY A 75 1.82 9.87 -16.38
CA GLY A 75 2.04 9.48 -17.77
C GLY A 75 1.85 8.00 -18.10
N ASP A 76 1.26 7.79 -19.29
CA ASP A 76 0.80 6.57 -19.96
C ASP A 76 1.94 5.60 -20.39
N GLN A 77 3.11 5.68 -19.78
CA GLN A 77 4.21 4.76 -20.05
C GLN A 77 4.21 3.64 -19.01
N ARG A 78 4.34 2.38 -19.47
CA ARG A 78 4.58 1.21 -18.61
C ARG A 78 5.92 1.37 -17.90
N GLN A 79 5.94 2.14 -16.82
CA GLN A 79 7.11 2.31 -15.97
C GLN A 79 7.06 1.31 -14.82
N VAL A 80 8.23 0.78 -14.49
CA VAL A 80 8.44 -0.13 -13.36
C VAL A 80 8.77 0.73 -12.14
N PRO A 81 8.18 0.47 -10.96
CA PRO A 81 8.53 1.20 -9.75
C PRO A 81 10.01 1.02 -9.41
N SER A 82 10.64 2.07 -8.89
CA SER A 82 12.03 1.97 -8.43
C SER A 82 12.12 1.21 -7.10
N ARG A 83 13.34 0.79 -6.75
CA ARG A 83 13.63 0.11 -5.47
C ARG A 83 13.30 0.95 -4.23
N GLU A 84 13.18 2.27 -4.37
CA GLU A 84 12.74 3.15 -3.28
C GLU A 84 11.28 2.87 -2.88
N TYR A 85 10.43 2.50 -3.85
CA TYR A 85 9.00 2.28 -3.65
C TYR A 85 8.64 0.80 -3.52
N VAL A 86 9.36 -0.09 -4.21
CA VAL A 86 9.15 -1.55 -4.16
C VAL A 86 10.51 -2.26 -4.09
N ASP A 87 10.83 -2.88 -2.96
CA ASP A 87 12.10 -3.58 -2.74
C ASP A 87 11.89 -5.02 -2.27
N PHE A 88 12.12 -5.98 -3.17
CA PHE A 88 12.07 -7.42 -2.88
C PHE A 88 13.38 -7.98 -2.30
N GLU A 89 14.45 -7.17 -2.27
CA GLU A 89 15.76 -7.61 -1.80
C GLU A 89 16.08 -7.09 -0.38
N ARG A 90 15.28 -6.14 0.13
CA ARG A 90 15.48 -5.54 1.45
C ARG A 90 15.40 -6.55 2.59
N GLU A 91 14.47 -7.49 2.52
CA GLU A 91 14.28 -8.52 3.56
C GLU A 91 13.97 -9.87 2.89
N THR A 92 14.82 -10.87 3.13
CA THR A 92 14.66 -12.19 2.51
C THR A 92 13.34 -12.85 2.92
N GLY A 93 12.55 -13.27 1.93
CA GLY A 93 11.25 -13.90 2.16
C GLY A 93 10.08 -12.93 2.24
N LYS A 94 10.31 -11.63 1.99
CA LYS A 94 9.26 -10.61 1.83
C LYS A 94 9.29 -9.96 0.45
#